data_AF-A0A7Y2H8I4-F1
#
_entry.id   AF-A0A7Y2H8I4-F1
#
_cell.length_a   1.000
_cell.length_b   1.000
_cell.length_c   1.000
_cell.angle_alpha   90.00
_cell.angle_beta   90.00
_cell.angle_gamma   90.00
#
_symmetry.space_group_name_H-M   'P 1'
#
loop_
_entity.id
_entity.type
_entity.pdbx_description
1 polymer ?
#
loop_
_entity_poly.entity_id
_entity_poly.type
_entity_poly.pdbx_seq_one_letter_code
_entity_poly.pdbx_strand_id
1 'polypeptide(L)'
;MRIFQLLICFGLISFLLFTSCKKKTDQISYDLILMNGKIWTGDNEKPWASWIAINNDKIVLVGSETDPVPDSKSNIDLQGRLTMPGFNDSHVHFAQAGALLLGINLLDVSDSDLFVERVKETTERLPKGSWITRGDWGAYEAWGMGSEGGDTKEAAWEPYRELIDNITIDYPLLVTRYDRKVGLANAVALDYFGIDSESGILIGNILEEALASVPEKSFERKVAEAERALDECRKWGVTTVQDMSPNDQTLIYKHLLEKGKLTTRINFSPSRLSEYTMMIDEGWTIDYADPDNPETAGDDWISFGTLKTHIDGIMGGRTARFY
;
A
#
# COMPACT_ATOMS: atom_id res chain seq x y z
N MET A 1 16.58 -26.28 -95.98
CA MET A 1 16.58 -27.20 -94.83
C MET A 1 17.30 -26.50 -93.68
N ARG A 2 16.68 -26.42 -92.49
CA ARG A 2 17.11 -25.73 -91.25
C ARG A 2 16.64 -24.28 -91.03
N ILE A 3 15.32 -24.11 -90.88
CA ILE A 3 14.73 -23.03 -90.05
C ILE A 3 13.54 -23.65 -89.31
N PHE A 4 13.82 -24.53 -88.34
CA PHE A 4 12.81 -25.14 -87.46
C PHE A 4 13.52 -25.62 -86.19
N GLN A 5 13.98 -24.69 -85.35
CA GLN A 5 14.50 -25.04 -84.01
C GLN A 5 14.60 -23.84 -83.04
N LEU A 6 13.95 -22.70 -83.33
CA LEU A 6 14.09 -21.47 -82.55
C LEU A 6 12.77 -20.94 -81.93
N LEU A 7 11.82 -21.82 -81.61
CA LEU A 7 10.50 -21.41 -81.10
C LEU A 7 10.03 -22.15 -79.84
N ILE A 8 10.86 -22.97 -79.20
CA ILE A 8 10.49 -23.69 -77.97
C ILE A 8 11.57 -23.50 -76.91
N CYS A 9 11.82 -22.25 -76.51
CA CYS A 9 12.56 -21.95 -75.27
C CYS A 9 12.05 -20.69 -74.54
N PHE A 10 11.06 -19.98 -75.09
CA PHE A 10 10.50 -18.77 -74.46
C PHE A 10 9.22 -19.01 -73.64
N GLY A 11 8.74 -20.26 -73.56
CA GLY A 11 7.44 -20.61 -72.95
C GLY A 11 7.50 -21.19 -71.53
N LEU A 12 8.67 -21.27 -70.88
CA LEU A 12 8.83 -22.00 -69.61
C LEU A 12 9.62 -21.23 -68.53
N ILE A 13 9.60 -19.89 -68.58
CA ILE A 13 10.20 -19.02 -67.54
C ILE A 13 9.15 -18.05 -66.98
N SER A 14 7.86 -18.40 -67.00
CA SER A 14 6.80 -17.47 -66.54
C SER A 14 5.88 -18.02 -65.45
N PHE A 15 6.21 -19.12 -64.77
CA PHE A 15 5.24 -19.74 -63.84
C PHE A 15 5.76 -20.20 -62.46
N LEU A 16 6.92 -19.76 -61.97
CA LEU A 16 7.46 -20.31 -60.71
C LEU A 16 8.13 -19.31 -59.74
N LEU A 17 7.78 -18.03 -59.76
CA LEU A 17 8.32 -17.06 -58.78
C LEU A 17 7.27 -16.08 -58.22
N PHE A 18 6.09 -16.60 -57.86
CA PHE A 18 5.20 -15.94 -56.90
C PHE A 18 5.14 -16.72 -55.57
N THR A 19 6.29 -17.14 -55.05
CA THR A 19 6.40 -17.32 -53.60
C THR A 19 6.41 -15.92 -52.98
N SER A 20 5.20 -15.39 -52.77
CA SER A 20 5.00 -14.27 -51.86
C SER A 20 5.56 -14.69 -50.52
N CYS A 21 6.77 -14.24 -50.21
CA CYS A 21 7.18 -14.06 -48.83
C CYS A 21 6.17 -13.07 -48.23
N LYS A 22 5.07 -13.61 -47.69
CA LYS A 22 4.40 -12.96 -46.57
C LYS A 22 5.53 -12.76 -45.57
N LYS A 23 6.07 -11.54 -45.50
CA LYS A 23 6.68 -11.06 -44.27
C LYS A 23 5.71 -11.52 -43.20
N LYS A 24 6.17 -12.35 -42.26
CA LYS A 24 5.57 -12.37 -40.94
C LYS A 24 5.65 -10.91 -40.51
N THR A 25 4.59 -10.15 -40.77
CA THR A 25 4.29 -8.98 -39.98
C THR A 25 4.33 -9.54 -38.59
N ASP A 26 5.28 -9.08 -37.78
CA ASP A 26 5.27 -9.37 -36.35
C ASP A 26 3.86 -9.00 -35.89
N GLN A 27 3.06 -10.03 -35.74
CA GLN A 27 1.64 -9.92 -35.45
C GLN A 27 1.64 -9.25 -34.09
N ILE A 28 1.10 -8.03 -34.02
CA ILE A 28 1.03 -7.28 -32.76
C ILE A 28 0.23 -8.18 -31.81
N SER A 29 0.97 -8.91 -30.98
CA SER A 29 0.43 -9.87 -30.05
C SER A 29 0.42 -9.16 -28.72
N TYR A 30 -0.78 -8.93 -28.20
CA TYR A 30 -0.94 -8.34 -26.88
C TYR A 30 -0.38 -9.27 -25.80
N ASP A 31 0.03 -8.75 -24.64
CA ASP A 31 0.54 -9.61 -23.55
C ASP A 31 -0.58 -10.43 -22.91
N LEU A 32 -1.72 -9.78 -22.64
CA LEU A 32 -2.87 -10.39 -22.01
C LEU A 32 -4.17 -9.83 -22.59
N ILE A 33 -5.16 -10.69 -22.84
CA ILE A 33 -6.54 -10.27 -23.06
C ILE A 33 -7.41 -10.84 -21.95
N LEU A 34 -8.22 -9.99 -21.33
CA LEU A 34 -9.36 -10.42 -20.53
C LEU A 34 -10.60 -10.37 -21.42
N MET A 35 -11.35 -11.47 -21.50
CA MET A 35 -12.48 -11.58 -22.44
C MET A 35 -13.70 -12.23 -21.81
N ASN A 36 -14.82 -12.14 -22.51
CA ASN A 36 -16.09 -12.71 -22.07
C ASN A 36 -16.47 -12.21 -20.67
N GLY A 37 -16.26 -10.93 -20.40
CA GLY A 37 -16.55 -10.29 -19.11
C GLY A 37 -17.62 -9.21 -19.24
N LYS A 38 -18.15 -8.78 -18.09
CA LYS A 38 -18.87 -7.50 -17.98
C LYS A 38 -17.88 -6.47 -17.46
N ILE A 39 -17.22 -5.74 -18.34
CA ILE A 39 -16.12 -4.83 -17.97
C ILE A 39 -16.66 -3.41 -17.90
N TRP A 40 -16.66 -2.82 -16.71
CA TRP A 40 -16.97 -1.39 -16.52
C TRP A 40 -15.71 -0.57 -16.78
N THR A 41 -15.79 0.39 -17.70
CA THR A 41 -14.64 1.19 -18.15
C THR A 41 -14.48 2.51 -17.40
N GLY A 42 -15.55 2.98 -16.75
CA GLY A 42 -15.61 4.34 -16.18
C GLY A 42 -15.75 5.46 -17.22
N ASP A 43 -15.77 5.12 -18.52
CA ASP A 43 -15.99 6.06 -19.62
C ASP A 43 -17.49 6.22 -19.89
N ASN A 44 -17.99 7.46 -19.88
CA ASN A 44 -19.40 7.75 -20.13
C ASN A 44 -19.84 7.44 -21.57
N GLU A 45 -18.94 7.50 -22.56
CA GLU A 45 -19.25 7.23 -23.96
C GLU A 45 -19.27 5.72 -24.26
N LYS A 46 -18.37 4.96 -23.61
CA LYS A 46 -18.28 3.50 -23.74
C LYS A 46 -18.23 2.82 -22.36
N PRO A 47 -19.34 2.86 -21.57
CA PRO A 47 -19.32 2.44 -20.16
C PRO A 47 -19.13 0.95 -19.93
N TRP A 48 -19.42 0.12 -20.94
CA TRP A 48 -19.32 -1.32 -20.87
C TRP A 48 -18.50 -1.87 -22.02
N ALA A 49 -17.70 -2.89 -21.70
CA ALA A 49 -16.91 -3.67 -22.65
C ALA A 49 -17.04 -5.17 -22.33
N SER A 50 -16.71 -5.99 -23.33
CA SER A 50 -16.74 -7.45 -23.23
C SER A 50 -15.33 -8.05 -23.17
N TRP A 51 -14.33 -7.29 -23.64
CA TRP A 51 -12.93 -7.64 -23.53
C TRP A 51 -12.02 -6.41 -23.47
N ILE A 52 -10.83 -6.57 -22.87
CA ILE A 52 -9.75 -5.59 -22.89
C ILE A 52 -8.43 -6.26 -23.26
N ALA A 53 -7.58 -5.56 -24.00
CA ALA A 53 -6.22 -5.99 -24.30
C ALA A 53 -5.22 -5.17 -23.51
N ILE A 54 -4.23 -5.85 -22.95
CA ILE A 54 -3.22 -5.31 -22.04
C ILE A 54 -1.84 -5.58 -22.64
N ASN A 55 -1.00 -4.55 -22.65
CA ASN A 55 0.43 -4.66 -22.90
C ASN A 55 1.18 -4.06 -21.72
N ASN A 56 2.13 -4.82 -21.18
CA ASN A 56 2.79 -4.53 -19.91
C ASN A 56 1.74 -4.25 -18.82
N ASP A 57 1.63 -3.00 -18.39
CA ASP A 57 0.75 -2.52 -17.33
C ASP A 57 -0.34 -1.55 -17.82
N LYS A 58 -0.52 -1.44 -19.14
CA LYS A 58 -1.48 -0.51 -19.77
C LYS A 58 -2.55 -1.25 -20.55
N ILE A 59 -3.80 -0.80 -20.37
CA ILE A 59 -4.91 -1.19 -21.23
C ILE A 59 -4.75 -0.43 -22.54
N VAL A 60 -4.61 -1.16 -23.64
CA VAL A 60 -4.31 -0.60 -24.96
C VAL A 60 -5.49 -0.68 -25.92
N LEU A 61 -6.41 -1.62 -25.71
CA LEU A 61 -7.68 -1.71 -26.44
C LEU A 61 -8.82 -2.11 -25.51
N VAL A 62 -10.01 -1.62 -25.84
CA VAL A 62 -11.27 -1.92 -25.15
C VAL A 62 -12.31 -2.26 -26.20
N GLY A 63 -12.87 -3.46 -26.16
CA GLY A 63 -13.79 -3.95 -27.17
C GLY A 63 -15.12 -4.46 -26.62
N SER A 64 -16.15 -4.35 -27.45
CA SER A 64 -17.49 -4.90 -27.24
C SER A 64 -17.59 -6.34 -27.71
N GLU A 65 -18.71 -7.00 -27.45
CA GLU A 65 -19.00 -8.38 -27.87
C GLU A 65 -18.96 -8.57 -29.39
N THR A 66 -19.30 -7.52 -30.15
CA THR A 66 -19.29 -7.55 -31.62
C THR A 66 -17.93 -7.22 -32.22
N ASP A 67 -17.00 -6.65 -31.44
CA ASP A 67 -15.68 -6.28 -31.93
C ASP A 67 -14.78 -7.53 -32.05
N PRO A 68 -13.97 -7.65 -33.11
CA PRO A 68 -13.04 -8.77 -33.25
C PRO A 68 -12.00 -8.74 -32.13
N VAL A 69 -11.79 -9.87 -31.47
CA VAL A 69 -10.74 -10.00 -30.46
C VAL A 69 -9.39 -10.21 -31.16
N PRO A 70 -8.36 -9.41 -30.84
CA PRO A 70 -7.03 -9.57 -31.42
C PRO A 70 -6.27 -10.77 -30.82
N ASP A 71 -5.14 -11.13 -31.43
CA ASP A 71 -4.26 -12.17 -30.88
C ASP A 71 -3.46 -11.67 -29.66
N SER A 72 -3.14 -12.59 -28.75
CA SER A 72 -2.36 -12.30 -27.53
C SER A 72 -1.45 -13.48 -27.14
N LYS A 73 -0.49 -13.21 -26.27
CA LYS A 73 0.38 -14.22 -25.66
C LYS A 73 -0.37 -15.05 -24.62
N SER A 74 -1.37 -14.45 -23.98
CA SER A 74 -2.20 -15.08 -22.94
C SER A 74 -3.63 -14.54 -22.96
N ASN A 75 -4.60 -15.39 -22.66
CA ASN A 75 -6.01 -15.04 -22.57
C ASN A 75 -6.59 -15.52 -21.25
N ILE A 76 -7.44 -14.70 -20.63
CA ILE A 76 -8.24 -15.06 -19.46
C ILE A 76 -9.71 -14.90 -19.83
N ASP A 77 -10.45 -16.01 -19.81
CA ASP A 77 -11.91 -16.03 -19.92
C ASP A 77 -12.53 -15.67 -18.56
N LEU A 78 -13.23 -14.54 -18.51
CA LEU A 78 -13.88 -14.01 -17.32
C LEU A 78 -15.21 -14.70 -17.01
N GLN A 79 -15.75 -15.53 -17.91
CA GLN A 79 -16.98 -16.30 -17.72
C GLN A 79 -18.17 -15.45 -17.25
N GLY A 80 -18.34 -14.27 -17.86
CA GLY A 80 -19.39 -13.30 -17.56
C GLY A 80 -19.20 -12.51 -16.27
N ARG A 81 -18.08 -12.67 -15.54
CA ARG A 81 -17.81 -11.93 -14.30
C ARG A 81 -17.63 -10.43 -14.55
N LEU A 82 -17.94 -9.64 -13.53
CA LEU A 82 -17.70 -8.20 -13.52
C LEU A 82 -16.21 -7.90 -13.37
N THR A 83 -15.69 -7.03 -14.21
CA THR A 83 -14.37 -6.39 -14.05
C THR A 83 -14.58 -4.89 -13.92
N MET A 84 -13.88 -4.28 -12.97
CA MET A 84 -13.93 -2.84 -12.70
C MET A 84 -12.52 -2.33 -12.41
N PRO A 85 -12.27 -1.00 -12.49
CA PRO A 85 -11.03 -0.42 -12.00
C PRO A 85 -10.79 -0.82 -10.54
N GLY A 86 -9.53 -1.09 -10.20
CA GLY A 86 -9.13 -1.30 -8.81
C GLY A 86 -9.40 -0.03 -7.99
N PHE A 87 -9.60 -0.22 -6.68
CA PHE A 87 -9.87 0.90 -5.79
C PHE A 87 -8.64 1.80 -5.63
N ASN A 88 -8.90 3.10 -5.54
CA ASN A 88 -7.93 4.12 -5.19
C ASN A 88 -8.28 4.67 -3.81
N ASP A 89 -7.45 4.41 -2.81
CA ASP A 89 -7.61 5.00 -1.48
C ASP A 89 -7.01 6.40 -1.49
N SER A 90 -7.86 7.41 -1.35
CA SER A 90 -7.46 8.82 -1.51
C SER A 90 -6.78 9.41 -0.28
N HIS A 91 -6.66 8.69 0.84
CA HIS A 91 -5.93 9.19 2.00
C HIS A 91 -5.54 8.09 3.00
N VAL A 92 -4.25 7.71 3.02
CA VAL A 92 -3.74 6.73 3.98
C VAL A 92 -2.46 7.21 4.66
N HIS A 93 -2.20 6.65 5.83
CA HIS A 93 -0.87 6.63 6.42
C HIS A 93 -0.29 5.22 6.27
N PHE A 94 0.25 4.91 5.09
CA PHE A 94 0.56 3.54 4.69
C PHE A 94 1.59 2.86 5.61
N ALA A 95 2.65 3.58 5.99
CA ALA A 95 3.65 3.08 6.94
C ALA A 95 3.03 2.75 8.30
N GLN A 96 2.06 3.57 8.75
CA GLN A 96 1.37 3.34 10.02
C GLN A 96 0.40 2.16 9.94
N ALA A 97 -0.29 1.99 8.82
CA ALA A 97 -1.16 0.83 8.57
C ALA A 97 -0.34 -0.47 8.60
N GLY A 98 0.81 -0.51 7.90
CA GLY A 98 1.72 -1.66 7.94
C GLY A 98 2.23 -1.96 9.34
N ALA A 99 2.62 -0.93 10.09
CA ALA A 99 3.06 -1.07 11.48
C ALA A 99 1.95 -1.65 12.39
N LEU A 100 0.70 -1.23 12.21
CA LEU A 100 -0.45 -1.73 12.98
C LEU A 100 -0.80 -3.18 12.60
N LEU A 101 -0.77 -3.51 11.31
CA LEU A 101 -1.12 -4.84 10.79
C LEU A 101 -0.07 -5.91 11.13
N LEU A 102 1.20 -5.55 11.13
CA LEU A 102 2.29 -6.47 11.50
C LEU A 102 2.56 -6.46 13.00
N GLY A 103 2.51 -5.28 13.64
CA GLY A 103 2.73 -5.12 15.07
C GLY A 103 1.52 -5.51 15.93
N ILE A 104 1.37 -4.82 17.05
CA ILE A 104 0.25 -5.04 17.96
C ILE A 104 -0.84 -4.00 17.70
N ASN A 105 -2.09 -4.47 17.68
CA ASN A 105 -3.28 -3.64 17.62
C ASN A 105 -4.11 -3.91 18.88
N LEU A 106 -4.29 -2.88 19.71
CA LEU A 106 -5.08 -2.96 20.95
C LEU A 106 -6.28 -2.02 20.94
N LEU A 107 -6.66 -1.44 19.78
CA LEU A 107 -7.72 -0.43 19.71
C LEU A 107 -9.05 -0.90 20.33
N ASP A 108 -9.35 -2.20 20.20
CA ASP A 108 -10.55 -2.88 20.71
C ASP A 108 -10.34 -3.58 22.06
N VAL A 109 -9.17 -3.44 22.68
CA VAL A 109 -8.81 -4.13 23.91
C VAL A 109 -9.13 -3.27 25.12
N SER A 110 -9.98 -3.81 25.99
CA SER A 110 -10.38 -3.23 27.28
C SER A 110 -10.49 -4.29 28.39
N ASP A 111 -9.82 -5.44 28.23
CA ASP A 111 -9.76 -6.49 29.24
C ASP A 111 -8.41 -7.24 29.21
N SER A 112 -8.10 -7.93 30.31
CA SER A 112 -6.81 -8.59 30.50
C SER A 112 -6.61 -9.84 29.63
N ASP A 113 -7.67 -10.60 29.34
CA ASP A 113 -7.56 -11.85 28.60
C ASP A 113 -7.23 -11.55 27.14
N LEU A 114 -7.97 -10.62 26.52
CA LEU A 114 -7.72 -10.19 25.15
C LEU A 114 -6.38 -9.45 25.01
N PHE A 115 -5.95 -8.70 26.03
CA PHE A 115 -4.63 -8.07 26.04
C PHE A 115 -3.50 -9.11 25.99
N VAL A 116 -3.55 -10.12 26.85
CA VAL A 116 -2.57 -11.21 26.89
C VAL A 116 -2.57 -11.98 25.56
N GLU A 117 -3.75 -12.26 25.01
CA GLU A 117 -3.89 -12.90 23.70
C GLU A 117 -3.19 -12.09 22.59
N ARG A 118 -3.50 -10.79 22.45
CA ARG A 118 -2.90 -9.92 21.42
C ARG A 118 -1.39 -9.78 21.56
N VAL A 119 -0.88 -9.72 22.79
CA VAL A 119 0.56 -9.70 23.05
C VAL A 119 1.19 -11.01 22.60
N LYS A 120 0.59 -12.15 22.97
CA LYS A 120 1.09 -13.47 22.57
C LYS A 120 1.12 -13.63 21.04
N GLU A 121 0.03 -13.33 20.35
CA GLU A 121 -0.03 -13.37 18.88
C GLU A 121 1.03 -12.48 18.22
N THR A 122 1.31 -11.31 18.82
CA THR A 122 2.35 -10.41 18.33
C THR A 122 3.73 -11.05 18.50
N THR A 123 4.03 -11.65 19.65
CA THR A 123 5.32 -12.32 19.87
C THR A 123 5.53 -13.51 18.92
N GLU A 124 4.47 -14.23 18.56
CA GLU A 124 4.54 -15.34 17.59
C GLU A 124 4.80 -14.86 16.15
N ARG A 125 4.36 -13.63 15.82
CA ARG A 125 4.53 -13.03 14.50
C ARG A 125 5.88 -12.35 14.32
N LEU A 126 6.43 -11.77 15.40
CA LEU A 126 7.62 -10.94 15.32
C LEU A 126 8.90 -11.71 15.64
N PRO A 127 10.02 -11.42 14.93
CA PRO A 127 11.32 -11.92 15.32
C PRO A 127 11.69 -11.48 16.74
N LYS A 128 12.33 -12.36 17.51
CA LYS A 128 12.87 -12.04 18.84
C LYS A 128 13.74 -10.78 18.82
N GLY A 129 13.66 -9.98 19.88
CA GLY A 129 14.31 -8.68 19.98
C GLY A 129 13.57 -7.53 19.27
N SER A 130 12.49 -7.81 18.53
CA SER A 130 11.64 -6.75 17.97
C SER A 130 10.95 -5.97 19.08
N TRP A 131 10.98 -4.64 19.00
CA TRP A 131 10.18 -3.78 19.86
C TRP A 131 8.69 -3.91 19.55
N ILE A 132 7.90 -4.15 20.59
CA ILE A 132 6.43 -4.09 20.54
C ILE A 132 6.00 -2.73 21.06
N THR A 133 5.51 -1.88 20.16
CA THR A 133 5.14 -0.50 20.49
C THR A 133 3.75 -0.16 19.99
N ARG A 134 3.26 1.03 20.37
CA ARG A 134 1.89 1.51 20.13
C ARG A 134 0.86 0.75 20.95
N GLY A 135 -0.09 0.05 20.36
CA GLY A 135 -1.22 -0.55 21.06
C GLY A 135 -2.46 0.32 20.98
N ASP A 136 -2.38 1.57 21.43
CA ASP A 136 -3.52 2.51 21.45
C ASP A 136 -4.76 1.89 22.16
N TRP A 137 -4.54 1.23 23.31
CA TRP A 137 -5.60 0.47 23.98
C TRP A 137 -6.75 1.37 24.46
N GLY A 138 -7.95 0.79 24.58
CA GLY A 138 -9.16 1.49 25.02
C GLY A 138 -9.69 2.53 24.02
N ALA A 139 -9.18 2.58 22.79
CA ALA A 139 -9.60 3.57 21.79
C ALA A 139 -11.09 3.44 21.41
N TYR A 140 -11.57 2.23 21.12
CA TYR A 140 -12.94 2.01 20.68
C TYR A 140 -13.96 2.26 21.80
N GLU A 141 -13.63 1.89 23.04
CA GLU A 141 -14.41 2.24 24.23
C GLU A 141 -14.55 3.77 24.35
N ALA A 142 -13.42 4.49 24.25
CA ALA A 142 -13.40 5.95 24.31
C ALA A 142 -14.16 6.63 23.16
N TRP A 143 -14.04 6.12 21.94
CA TRP A 143 -14.71 6.69 20.77
C TRP A 143 -16.21 6.38 20.71
N GLY A 144 -16.63 5.23 21.27
CA GLY A 144 -18.05 4.91 21.48
C GLY A 144 -18.71 5.92 22.42
N MET A 145 -18.06 6.21 23.56
CA MET A 145 -18.54 7.22 24.53
C MET A 145 -18.69 8.63 23.89
N GLY A 146 -17.72 9.02 23.05
CA GLY A 146 -17.73 10.32 22.38
C GLY A 146 -18.76 10.48 21.25
N SER A 147 -19.24 9.38 20.66
CA SER A 147 -20.21 9.40 19.57
C SER A 147 -21.66 9.44 20.07
N GLU A 148 -21.92 8.91 21.27
CA GLU A 148 -23.26 8.85 21.87
C GLU A 148 -23.51 9.94 22.94
N GLY A 149 -22.49 10.75 23.28
CA GLY A 149 -22.62 11.83 24.26
C GLY A 149 -22.86 11.35 25.70
N GLY A 150 -22.55 10.09 25.99
CA GLY A 150 -22.78 9.48 27.30
C GLY A 150 -21.52 9.49 28.17
N ASP A 151 -21.60 10.11 29.35
CA ASP A 151 -20.67 9.87 30.45
C ASP A 151 -21.04 8.55 31.13
N THR A 152 -20.34 7.46 30.84
CA THR A 152 -20.41 6.25 31.67
C THR A 152 -19.30 6.30 32.72
N LYS A 153 -19.70 6.20 34.00
CA LYS A 153 -18.83 6.24 35.19
C LYS A 153 -18.08 4.92 35.46
N GLU A 154 -17.98 4.02 34.49
CA GLU A 154 -17.22 2.78 34.67
C GLU A 154 -15.72 3.09 34.60
N ALA A 155 -14.95 2.50 35.51
CA ALA A 155 -13.51 2.69 35.51
C ALA A 155 -12.93 2.00 34.28
N ALA A 156 -12.29 2.77 33.39
CA ALA A 156 -11.59 2.23 32.24
C ALA A 156 -10.59 1.17 32.69
N TRP A 157 -10.55 0.04 31.97
CA TRP A 157 -9.59 -1.01 32.25
C TRP A 157 -8.16 -0.51 32.08
N GLU A 158 -7.29 -0.91 33.01
CA GLU A 158 -5.86 -0.58 32.99
C GLU A 158 -5.01 -1.87 32.98
N PRO A 159 -4.06 -1.99 32.04
CA PRO A 159 -3.15 -3.12 32.02
C PRO A 159 -2.10 -2.98 33.12
N TYR A 160 -1.49 -4.10 33.51
CA TYR A 160 -0.36 -4.14 34.44
C TYR A 160 0.68 -5.14 33.96
N ARG A 161 1.93 -4.91 34.33
CA ARG A 161 3.11 -5.54 33.74
C ARG A 161 3.15 -7.07 33.92
N GLU A 162 2.70 -7.57 35.06
CA GLU A 162 2.73 -9.00 35.39
C GLU A 162 1.90 -9.87 34.42
N LEU A 163 0.92 -9.28 33.72
CA LEU A 163 0.15 -9.97 32.68
C LEU A 163 1.04 -10.44 31.52
N ILE A 164 2.08 -9.68 31.19
CA ILE A 164 2.80 -9.80 29.92
C ILE A 164 4.28 -10.16 30.06
N ASP A 165 4.87 -9.96 31.23
CA ASP A 165 6.32 -10.17 31.44
C ASP A 165 6.79 -11.57 31.02
N ASN A 166 6.07 -12.62 31.45
CA ASN A 166 6.45 -13.99 31.16
C ASN A 166 6.38 -14.34 29.66
N ILE A 167 5.52 -13.67 28.90
CA ILE A 167 5.35 -13.92 27.46
C ILE A 167 6.16 -12.97 26.59
N THR A 168 6.80 -11.94 27.18
CA THR A 168 7.57 -10.92 26.46
C THR A 168 9.05 -10.87 26.85
N ILE A 169 9.59 -11.95 27.46
CA ILE A 169 10.99 -11.99 27.92
C ILE A 169 12.03 -11.72 26.82
N ASP A 170 11.71 -12.04 25.58
CA ASP A 170 12.58 -11.81 24.40
C ASP A 170 12.19 -10.54 23.60
N TYR A 171 11.22 -9.75 24.09
CA TYR A 171 10.58 -8.66 23.35
C TYR A 171 10.44 -7.43 24.23
N PRO A 172 11.23 -6.36 24.02
CA PRO A 172 10.97 -5.10 24.71
C PRO A 172 9.61 -4.56 24.27
N LEU A 173 8.75 -4.23 25.23
CA LEU A 173 7.39 -3.78 25.00
C LEU A 173 7.15 -2.45 25.71
N LEU A 174 6.73 -1.44 24.94
CA LEU A 174 6.21 -0.16 25.44
C LEU A 174 4.95 0.19 24.64
N VAL A 175 3.79 -0.13 25.21
CA VAL A 175 2.49 0.19 24.61
C VAL A 175 1.87 1.40 25.29
N THR A 176 0.97 2.11 24.61
CA THR A 176 0.29 3.32 25.10
C THR A 176 -1.21 3.21 25.01
N ARG A 177 -1.92 3.88 25.93
CA ARG A 177 -3.35 4.16 25.80
C ARG A 177 -3.58 5.03 24.57
N TYR A 178 -4.78 4.98 23.99
CA TYR A 178 -5.13 5.75 22.78
C TYR A 178 -4.80 7.26 22.86
N ASP A 179 -4.84 7.86 24.06
CA ASP A 179 -4.53 9.28 24.30
C ASP A 179 -3.04 9.55 24.51
N ARG A 180 -2.22 8.49 24.54
CA ARG A 180 -0.76 8.49 24.71
C ARG A 180 -0.27 9.14 26.00
N LYS A 181 -1.13 9.27 27.01
CA LYS A 181 -0.77 9.85 28.32
C LYS A 181 -0.31 8.82 29.33
N VAL A 182 -0.64 7.56 29.09
CA VAL A 182 -0.29 6.41 29.92
C VAL A 182 0.36 5.36 29.02
N GLY A 183 1.53 4.88 29.43
CA GLY A 183 2.21 3.77 28.78
C GLY A 183 2.44 2.62 29.75
N LEU A 184 2.51 1.40 29.21
CA LEU A 184 2.90 0.20 29.91
C LEU A 184 4.19 -0.33 29.29
N ALA A 185 5.23 -0.42 30.11
CA ALA A 185 6.50 -1.05 29.78
C ALA A 185 6.64 -2.40 30.49
N ASN A 186 7.11 -3.42 29.77
CA ASN A 186 7.48 -4.70 30.38
C ASN A 186 8.87 -4.64 31.04
N ALA A 187 9.25 -5.72 31.73
CA ALA A 187 10.55 -5.83 32.42
C ALA A 187 11.74 -5.47 31.52
N VAL A 188 11.73 -5.99 30.29
CA VAL A 188 12.82 -5.83 29.32
C VAL A 188 12.95 -4.38 28.85
N ALA A 189 11.82 -3.71 28.59
CA ALA A 189 11.81 -2.30 28.22
C ALA A 189 12.25 -1.41 29.39
N LEU A 190 11.78 -1.68 30.61
CA LEU A 190 12.16 -0.94 31.81
C LEU A 190 13.68 -1.02 32.07
N ASP A 191 14.27 -2.22 31.97
CA ASP A 191 15.72 -2.43 32.09
C ASP A 191 16.48 -1.66 31.01
N TYR A 192 16.01 -1.71 29.76
CA TYR A 192 16.59 -0.94 28.65
C TYR A 192 16.56 0.58 28.90
N PHE A 193 15.48 1.11 29.48
CA PHE A 193 15.35 2.53 29.81
C PHE A 193 16.06 2.92 31.12
N GLY A 194 16.50 1.96 31.93
CA GLY A 194 17.02 2.22 33.28
C GLY A 194 15.98 2.80 34.23
N ILE A 195 14.70 2.42 34.07
CA ILE A 195 13.58 2.91 34.89
C ILE A 195 13.19 1.84 35.91
N ASP A 196 13.19 2.21 37.19
CA ASP A 196 12.64 1.38 38.25
C ASP A 196 11.13 1.64 38.41
N SER A 197 10.32 0.68 37.96
CA SER A 197 8.85 0.73 38.07
C SER A 197 8.30 -0.67 38.31
N GLU A 198 7.69 -0.87 39.48
CA GLU A 198 7.07 -2.15 39.84
C GLU A 198 5.86 -2.44 38.93
N SER A 199 4.98 -1.44 38.72
CA SER A 199 3.77 -1.59 37.90
C SER A 199 4.02 -1.61 36.39
N GLY A 200 5.18 -1.08 35.95
CA GLY A 200 5.48 -0.83 34.54
C GLY A 200 4.70 0.34 33.92
N ILE A 201 3.87 1.05 34.68
CA ILE A 201 3.14 2.22 34.20
C ILE A 201 4.05 3.45 34.15
N LEU A 202 4.08 4.10 33.00
CA LEU A 202 4.84 5.32 32.73
C LEU A 202 3.87 6.47 32.35
N ILE A 203 4.11 7.65 32.91
CA ILE A 203 3.30 8.86 32.68
C ILE A 203 4.18 10.11 32.59
N GLY A 204 3.65 11.19 31.99
CA GLY A 204 4.33 12.48 31.89
C GLY A 204 5.72 12.37 31.26
N ASN A 205 6.68 13.13 31.78
CA ASN A 205 8.04 13.20 31.24
C ASN A 205 8.73 11.82 31.13
N ILE A 206 8.47 10.91 32.07
CA ILE A 206 9.07 9.56 32.03
C ILE A 206 8.59 8.79 30.79
N LEU A 207 7.30 8.87 30.49
CA LEU A 207 6.74 8.26 29.27
C LEU A 207 7.29 8.93 28.01
N GLU A 208 7.38 10.26 27.99
CA GLU A 208 7.90 11.02 26.84
C GLU A 208 9.36 10.65 26.54
N GLU A 209 10.21 10.59 27.56
CA GLU A 209 11.62 10.19 27.45
C GLU A 209 11.77 8.72 27.02
N ALA A 210 10.94 7.82 27.59
CA ALA A 210 10.95 6.41 27.20
C ALA A 210 10.54 6.21 25.73
N LEU A 211 9.46 6.88 25.28
CA LEU A 211 9.01 6.83 23.89
C LEU A 211 10.07 7.39 22.92
N ALA A 212 10.77 8.46 23.30
CA ALA A 212 11.86 9.02 22.52
C ALA A 212 13.11 8.12 22.48
N SER A 213 13.28 7.24 23.48
CA SER A 213 14.41 6.33 23.60
C SER A 213 14.19 4.97 22.93
N VAL A 214 12.96 4.68 22.49
CA VAL A 214 12.67 3.50 21.66
C VAL A 214 13.52 3.57 20.39
N PRO A 215 14.31 2.53 20.07
CA PRO A 215 15.15 2.56 18.88
C PRO A 215 14.30 2.57 17.60
N GLU A 216 14.82 3.26 16.59
CA GLU A 216 14.24 3.25 15.24
C GLU A 216 14.11 1.83 14.70
N LYS A 217 13.02 1.57 13.98
CA LYS A 217 12.80 0.28 13.34
C LYS A 217 13.85 0.06 12.26
N SER A 218 14.36 -1.18 12.16
CA SER A 218 15.27 -1.54 11.07
C SER A 218 14.58 -1.38 9.71
N PHE A 219 15.39 -1.25 8.66
CA PHE A 219 14.90 -1.18 7.29
C PHE A 219 14.07 -2.43 6.93
N GLU A 220 14.55 -3.62 7.29
CA GLU A 220 13.88 -4.90 7.04
C GLU A 220 12.53 -4.96 7.75
N ARG A 221 12.43 -4.38 8.95
CA ARG A 221 11.17 -4.27 9.68
C ARG A 221 10.19 -3.38 8.92
N LYS A 222 10.62 -2.20 8.47
CA LYS A 222 9.77 -1.29 7.69
C LYS A 222 9.33 -1.90 6.35
N VAL A 223 10.20 -2.69 5.69
CA VAL A 223 9.87 -3.47 4.49
C VAL A 223 8.78 -4.51 4.79
N ALA A 224 8.93 -5.30 5.85
CA ALA A 224 7.93 -6.31 6.23
C ALA A 224 6.58 -5.68 6.60
N GLU A 225 6.58 -4.51 7.26
CA GLU A 225 5.37 -3.73 7.54
C GLU A 225 4.67 -3.28 6.25
N ALA A 226 5.43 -2.77 5.28
CA ALA A 226 4.91 -2.37 3.98
C ALA A 226 4.37 -3.56 3.18
N GLU A 227 5.06 -4.70 3.15
CA GLU A 227 4.58 -5.94 2.52
C GLU A 227 3.23 -6.38 3.12
N ARG A 228 3.10 -6.34 4.46
CA ARG A 228 1.85 -6.68 5.14
C ARG A 228 0.69 -5.76 4.75
N ALA A 229 0.95 -4.45 4.57
CA ALA A 229 -0.05 -3.50 4.09
C ALA A 229 -0.43 -3.73 2.63
N LEU A 230 0.55 -4.01 1.75
CA LEU A 230 0.32 -4.35 0.35
C LEU A 230 -0.54 -5.61 0.20
N ASP A 231 -0.37 -6.60 1.09
CA ASP A 231 -1.20 -7.79 1.11
C ASP A 231 -2.66 -7.50 1.45
N GLU A 232 -2.94 -6.60 2.41
CA GLU A 232 -4.31 -6.13 2.64
C GLU A 232 -4.86 -5.37 1.43
N CYS A 233 -4.08 -4.45 0.85
CA CYS A 233 -4.52 -3.74 -0.35
C CYS A 233 -4.93 -4.70 -1.47
N ARG A 234 -4.11 -5.73 -1.74
CA ARG A 234 -4.43 -6.75 -2.75
C ARG A 234 -5.69 -7.54 -2.42
N LYS A 235 -5.86 -7.93 -1.16
CA LYS A 235 -7.04 -8.67 -0.69
C LYS A 235 -8.34 -7.89 -0.92
N TRP A 236 -8.31 -6.57 -0.75
CA TRP A 236 -9.47 -5.69 -0.89
C TRP A 236 -9.58 -5.01 -2.27
N GLY A 237 -8.67 -5.31 -3.20
CA GLY A 237 -8.68 -4.75 -4.54
C GLY A 237 -8.22 -3.28 -4.61
N VAL A 238 -7.49 -2.80 -3.60
CA VAL A 238 -6.87 -1.46 -3.59
C VAL A 238 -5.58 -1.50 -4.40
N THR A 239 -5.59 -0.84 -5.56
CA THR A 239 -4.47 -0.84 -6.51
C THR A 239 -3.67 0.45 -6.51
N THR A 240 -4.21 1.51 -5.90
CA THR A 240 -3.54 2.81 -5.75
C THR A 240 -3.86 3.39 -4.37
N VAL A 241 -2.90 4.10 -3.77
CA VAL A 241 -3.09 4.84 -2.53
C VAL A 241 -2.46 6.23 -2.62
N GLN A 242 -3.06 7.20 -1.92
CA GLN A 242 -2.45 8.49 -1.63
C GLN A 242 -1.85 8.46 -0.21
N ASP A 243 -0.54 8.30 -0.13
CA ASP A 243 0.17 8.05 1.11
C ASP A 243 0.73 9.33 1.74
N MET A 244 0.36 9.53 3.01
CA MET A 244 0.72 10.66 3.85
C MET A 244 1.79 10.27 4.89
N SER A 245 2.71 9.38 4.53
CA SER A 245 3.82 8.95 5.39
C SER A 245 4.99 9.96 5.33
N PRO A 246 5.97 9.89 6.24
CA PRO A 246 7.20 10.68 6.12
C PRO A 246 8.06 10.26 4.92
N ASN A 247 8.95 11.15 4.46
CA ASN A 247 9.74 10.93 3.23
C ASN A 247 10.64 9.68 3.24
N ASP A 248 11.08 9.22 4.42
CA ASP A 248 11.93 8.02 4.55
C ASP A 248 11.26 6.75 4.02
N GLN A 249 9.92 6.74 3.97
CA GLN A 249 9.13 5.65 3.42
C GLN A 249 9.35 5.45 1.92
N THR A 250 9.76 6.48 1.17
CA THR A 250 10.02 6.37 -0.28
C THR A 250 11.13 5.37 -0.61
N LEU A 251 12.12 5.19 0.28
CA LEU A 251 13.18 4.19 0.13
C LEU A 251 12.64 2.76 0.21
N ILE A 252 11.63 2.54 1.05
CA ILE A 252 10.95 1.24 1.18
C ILE A 252 10.19 0.92 -0.11
N TYR A 253 9.50 1.90 -0.69
CA TYR A 253 8.77 1.73 -1.95
C TYR A 253 9.72 1.43 -3.10
N LYS A 254 10.82 2.19 -3.25
CA LYS A 254 11.85 1.92 -4.26
C LYS A 254 12.41 0.51 -4.12
N HIS A 255 12.75 0.08 -2.91
CA HIS A 255 13.22 -1.28 -2.65
C HIS A 255 12.21 -2.35 -3.06
N LEU A 256 10.93 -2.18 -2.69
CA LEU A 256 9.87 -3.12 -3.06
C LEU A 256 9.63 -3.16 -4.58
N LEU A 257 9.71 -2.00 -5.25
CA LEU A 257 9.57 -1.91 -6.70
C LEU A 257 10.71 -2.64 -7.42
N GLU A 258 11.96 -2.40 -7.03
CA GLU A 258 13.15 -3.08 -7.57
C GLU A 258 13.10 -4.60 -7.39
N LYS A 259 12.46 -5.07 -6.31
CA LYS A 259 12.25 -6.50 -6.05
C LYS A 259 11.00 -7.09 -6.72
N GLY A 260 10.23 -6.29 -7.46
CA GLY A 260 8.98 -6.72 -8.09
C GLY A 260 7.87 -7.06 -7.08
N LYS A 261 7.94 -6.48 -5.87
CA LYS A 261 7.03 -6.73 -4.76
C LYS A 261 6.06 -5.58 -4.47
N LEU A 262 6.28 -4.40 -5.03
CA LEU A 262 5.32 -3.29 -4.93
C LEU A 262 4.11 -3.61 -5.82
N THR A 263 2.95 -3.88 -5.20
CA THR A 263 1.73 -4.28 -5.93
C THR A 263 0.62 -3.22 -5.94
N THR A 264 0.88 -2.09 -5.30
CA THR A 264 -0.05 -0.96 -5.20
C THR A 264 0.72 0.29 -5.59
N ARG A 265 0.16 1.10 -6.48
CA ARG A 265 0.76 2.37 -6.90
C ARG A 265 0.68 3.37 -5.76
N ILE A 266 1.79 4.07 -5.52
CA ILE A 266 1.92 5.02 -4.42
C ILE A 266 1.97 6.42 -4.98
N ASN A 267 0.96 7.21 -4.63
CA ASN A 267 0.97 8.66 -4.83
C ASN A 267 1.38 9.26 -3.49
N PHE A 268 2.63 9.66 -3.37
CA PHE A 268 3.21 10.07 -2.11
C PHE A 268 3.03 11.57 -1.84
N SER A 269 2.71 11.90 -0.59
CA SER A 269 2.54 13.25 -0.08
C SER A 269 3.22 13.34 1.30
N PRO A 270 4.45 13.86 1.41
CA PRO A 270 5.17 13.85 2.68
C PRO A 270 4.37 14.55 3.77
N SER A 271 4.29 13.89 4.93
CA SER A 271 3.51 14.36 6.07
C SER A 271 4.03 15.66 6.70
N ARG A 272 5.30 16.00 6.46
CA ARG A 272 5.96 17.18 7.02
C ARG A 272 6.29 18.15 5.89
N LEU A 273 5.74 19.37 5.97
CA LEU A 273 6.04 20.41 4.99
C LEU A 273 7.54 20.63 4.85
N SER A 274 8.33 20.57 5.92
CA SER A 274 9.80 20.73 5.87
C SER A 274 10.52 19.71 4.98
N GLU A 275 9.89 18.59 4.62
CA GLU A 275 10.50 17.57 3.76
C GLU A 275 10.48 17.95 2.28
N TYR A 276 9.74 19.00 1.86
CA TYR A 276 9.67 19.38 0.44
C TYR A 276 11.03 19.70 -0.18
N THR A 277 11.94 20.34 0.58
CA THR A 277 13.29 20.65 0.08
C THR A 277 14.11 19.39 -0.09
N MET A 278 14.00 18.45 0.86
CA MET A 278 14.67 17.15 0.77
C MET A 278 14.19 16.38 -0.46
N MET A 279 12.89 16.43 -0.76
CA MET A 279 12.35 15.81 -1.96
C MET A 279 12.95 16.39 -3.25
N ILE A 280 13.04 17.72 -3.35
CA ILE A 280 13.67 18.38 -4.51
C ILE A 280 15.15 17.99 -4.61
N ASP A 281 15.88 17.99 -3.50
CA ASP A 281 17.31 17.60 -3.45
C ASP A 281 17.52 16.13 -3.86
N GLU A 282 16.55 15.26 -3.58
CA GLU A 282 16.50 13.86 -4.00
C GLU A 282 16.03 13.68 -5.46
N GLY A 283 15.75 14.77 -6.18
CA GLY A 283 15.38 14.77 -7.59
C GLY A 283 13.89 14.65 -7.86
N TRP A 284 13.02 14.73 -6.85
CA TRP A 284 11.57 14.76 -7.03
C TRP A 284 11.13 16.15 -7.52
N THR A 285 11.29 16.38 -8.83
CA THR A 285 10.91 17.65 -9.48
C THR A 285 9.56 17.50 -10.16
N ILE A 286 8.59 18.33 -9.77
CA ILE A 286 7.31 18.49 -10.49
C ILE A 286 7.55 19.40 -11.68
N ASP A 287 7.09 19.02 -12.87
CA ASP A 287 7.15 19.87 -14.05
C ASP A 287 5.91 20.79 -14.11
N TYR A 288 6.15 22.10 -14.05
CA TYR A 288 5.12 23.13 -14.12
C TYR A 288 5.08 23.85 -15.48
N ALA A 289 5.65 23.26 -16.54
CA ALA A 289 5.60 23.82 -17.89
C ALA A 289 4.17 24.12 -18.37
N ASP A 290 3.20 23.27 -17.99
CA ASP A 290 1.76 23.57 -18.03
C ASP A 290 1.25 23.79 -16.59
N PRO A 291 1.03 25.04 -16.15
CA PRO A 291 0.55 25.34 -14.80
C PRO A 291 -0.86 24.79 -14.51
N ASP A 292 -1.67 24.56 -15.54
CA ASP A 292 -3.02 24.03 -15.39
C ASP A 292 -3.00 22.49 -15.26
N ASN A 293 -1.95 21.83 -15.76
CA ASN A 293 -1.75 20.38 -15.71
C ASN A 293 -0.28 20.02 -15.41
N PRO A 294 0.24 20.28 -14.21
CA PRO A 294 1.62 19.96 -13.88
C PRO A 294 1.86 18.45 -13.90
N GLU A 295 3.00 18.02 -14.44
CA GLU A 295 3.40 16.62 -14.42
C GLU A 295 4.00 16.27 -13.05
N THR A 296 3.43 15.25 -12.42
CA THR A 296 3.93 14.73 -11.14
C THR A 296 5.35 14.22 -11.30
N ALA A 297 6.18 14.41 -10.26
CA ALA A 297 7.49 13.78 -10.19
C ALA A 297 7.35 12.26 -10.03
N GLY A 298 8.39 11.51 -10.42
CA GLY A 298 8.45 10.05 -10.26
C GLY A 298 8.02 9.29 -11.51
N ASP A 299 7.30 8.19 -11.32
CA ASP A 299 6.84 7.30 -12.40
C ASP A 299 5.43 6.72 -12.14
N ASP A 300 5.00 5.79 -13.00
CA ASP A 300 3.68 5.14 -12.97
C ASP A 300 3.43 4.28 -11.69
N TRP A 301 4.46 4.04 -10.85
CA TRP A 301 4.39 3.23 -9.63
C TRP A 301 4.57 4.05 -8.36
N ILE A 302 5.51 5.00 -8.36
CA ILE A 302 5.78 5.89 -7.23
C ILE A 302 5.82 7.32 -7.76
N SER A 303 4.78 8.08 -7.46
CA SER A 303 4.62 9.46 -7.93
C SER A 303 4.56 10.44 -6.77
N PHE A 304 4.90 11.70 -7.05
CA PHE A 304 4.79 12.82 -6.12
C PHE A 304 4.19 14.04 -6.84
N GLY A 305 3.15 14.63 -6.26
CA GLY A 305 2.49 15.82 -6.82
C GLY A 305 1.78 16.70 -5.81
N THR A 306 1.82 16.33 -4.52
CA THR A 306 1.04 16.99 -3.48
C THR A 306 1.79 17.00 -2.15
N LEU A 307 1.48 17.97 -1.28
CA LEU A 307 2.02 18.07 0.08
C LEU A 307 0.88 17.96 1.08
N LYS A 308 1.14 17.30 2.22
CA LYS A 308 0.18 17.23 3.34
C LYS A 308 0.47 18.36 4.34
N THR A 309 -0.59 19.04 4.76
CA THR A 309 -0.57 20.00 5.87
C THR A 309 -1.84 19.88 6.71
N HIS A 310 -1.86 20.53 7.88
CA HIS A 310 -2.99 20.54 8.82
C HIS A 310 -3.25 21.98 9.27
N ILE A 311 -4.53 22.35 9.41
CA ILE A 311 -4.95 23.68 9.91
C ILE A 311 -5.42 23.57 11.37
N ASP A 312 -6.13 22.49 11.70
CA ASP A 312 -6.71 22.19 13.01
C ASP A 312 -6.62 20.69 13.33
N GLY A 313 -7.29 20.26 14.41
CA GLY A 313 -7.33 18.86 14.83
C GLY A 313 -8.65 18.15 14.49
N ILE A 314 -8.92 17.03 15.16
CA ILE A 314 -10.11 16.20 14.91
C ILE A 314 -11.28 16.57 15.83
N MET A 315 -12.51 16.27 15.39
CA MET A 315 -13.74 16.50 16.17
C MET A 315 -13.74 15.70 17.48
N GLY A 316 -13.36 14.42 17.45
CA GLY A 316 -13.35 13.55 18.64
C GLY A 316 -12.40 14.05 19.74
N GLY A 317 -11.31 14.71 19.37
CA GLY A 317 -10.36 15.34 20.29
C GLY A 317 -10.76 16.75 20.75
N ARG A 318 -11.89 17.29 20.25
CA ARG A 318 -12.35 18.67 20.49
C ARG A 318 -11.30 19.74 20.13
N THR A 319 -10.44 19.42 19.18
CA THR A 319 -9.38 20.31 18.66
C THR A 319 -9.67 20.83 17.25
N ALA A 320 -10.77 20.38 16.64
CA ALA A 320 -11.26 20.94 15.38
C ALA A 320 -11.73 22.38 15.60
N ARG A 321 -11.38 23.27 14.68
CA ARG A 321 -11.71 24.70 14.76
C ARG A 321 -13.10 24.93 14.19
N PHE A 322 -14.08 25.15 15.05
CA PHE A 322 -15.38 25.66 14.66
C PHE A 322 -15.37 27.20 14.63
N TYR A 323 -16.27 27.78 13.84
CA TYR A 323 -16.39 29.20 13.55
C TYR A 323 -16.57 30.09 14.79
#